data_AF-A0A026WB60-F1
#
_entry.id   AF-A0A026WB60-F1
#
_cell.length_a   1.000
_cell.length_b   1.000
_cell.length_c   1.000
_cell.angle_alpha   90.00
_cell.angle_beta   90.00
_cell.angle_gamma   90.00
#
_symmetry.space_group_name_H-M   'P 1'
#
loop_
_entity.id
_entity.type
_entity.pdbx_description
1 polymer ?
#
loop_
_entity_poly.entity_id
_entity_poly.type
_entity_poly.pdbx_seq_one_letter_code
_entity_poly.pdbx_strand_id
1 'polypeptide(L)'
;MACNDKNHEVAKGVREWKQNGQCQASQERTAAKTGLDILYASGIDRLTSTTDVENAEKKIASLMHFLKKDPRAADLKWSLFVAASNTYRFDSCLKPFPPMYIKNECKDIEALRRAIEAVPPLPMLCRELGEPNTYEAYRETIELVYWVLLRLREPYIKSVQKECYDSILRKVPFEMPVATPNLIFQVESTKQSVAEEKWKSSAKGHATFYAYHGSRLENFHSIVHYGLQQNMCKRSQFGKGIYLSSELGVSLAYSPMGYGWGGSLLGSEISCIALCELIDHPDVKRGDTRDNAQNTLNDSVGGRIPDKYFVAINSDLVRVRYLLLYAQDLPTSSPPDSSGLFSWFKQHKLLTFVLGYVVLLASVGLTQNKQVEKYYRLFIQKAGFE
;
A
#
# COMPACT_ATOMS: atom_id res chain seq x y z
N MET A 1 -28.31 -18.40 65.22
CA MET A 1 -27.56 -17.33 64.52
C MET A 1 -28.45 -16.93 63.34
N ALA A 2 -29.21 -15.83 63.37
CA ALA A 2 -28.98 -14.48 63.92
C ALA A 2 -27.78 -13.78 63.22
N CYS A 3 -27.90 -12.57 62.66
CA CYS A 3 -29.04 -11.62 62.71
C CYS A 3 -29.18 -10.74 61.44
N ASN A 4 -30.32 -10.03 61.36
CA ASN A 4 -30.55 -8.78 60.59
C ASN A 4 -29.54 -7.66 61.03
N ASP A 5 -29.41 -6.46 60.45
CA ASP A 5 -30.30 -5.49 59.74
C ASP A 5 -29.37 -4.41 59.05
N LYS A 6 -29.73 -3.42 58.20
CA LYS A 6 -30.97 -2.94 57.54
C LYS A 6 -30.65 -2.03 56.31
N ASN A 7 -31.65 -1.25 55.88
CA ASN A 7 -31.77 -0.27 54.77
C ASN A 7 -31.02 1.09 55.04
N HIS A 8 -31.04 2.18 54.23
CA HIS A 8 -31.95 2.72 53.19
C HIS A 8 -31.22 3.63 52.14
N GLU A 9 -31.73 3.65 50.89
CA GLU A 9 -32.25 4.79 50.06
C GLU A 9 -31.73 6.26 50.25
N VAL A 10 -31.82 7.21 49.28
CA VAL A 10 -32.33 7.27 47.87
C VAL A 10 -31.65 8.42 47.07
N ALA A 11 -31.85 8.47 45.74
CA ALA A 11 -31.19 9.42 44.82
C ALA A 11 -31.96 10.71 44.44
N LYS A 12 -31.21 11.76 44.03
CA LYS A 12 -31.49 12.88 43.09
C LYS A 12 -30.37 13.95 43.26
N GLY A 13 -29.88 14.71 42.27
CA GLY A 13 -30.14 14.74 40.83
C GLY A 13 -30.80 16.04 40.35
N VAL A 14 -30.02 17.07 39.96
CA VAL A 14 -30.49 18.30 39.25
C VAL A 14 -29.31 19.07 38.59
N ARG A 15 -29.63 20.10 37.79
CA ARG A 15 -28.77 20.84 36.84
C ARG A 15 -29.03 22.37 36.97
N GLU A 16 -28.21 23.34 36.52
CA GLU A 16 -26.93 23.44 35.77
C GLU A 16 -26.53 24.96 35.72
N TRP A 17 -25.51 25.37 34.94
CA TRP A 17 -25.09 26.78 34.65
C TRP A 17 -24.36 27.48 35.85
N LYS A 18 -23.51 28.51 35.70
CA LYS A 18 -23.12 29.32 34.52
C LYS A 18 -21.69 29.90 34.62
N GLN A 19 -21.20 30.39 33.46
CA GLN A 19 -19.96 31.13 33.15
C GLN A 19 -19.38 32.06 34.25
N ASN A 20 -18.04 32.14 34.32
CA ASN A 20 -17.32 33.38 33.97
C ASN A 20 -15.83 33.13 33.70
N GLY A 21 -15.15 34.09 33.06
CA GLY A 21 -13.70 34.09 32.87
C GLY A 21 -13.19 35.49 32.53
N GLN A 22 -11.93 35.79 32.85
CA GLN A 22 -11.28 37.05 32.48
C GLN A 22 -9.76 36.89 32.43
N CYS A 23 -9.13 37.69 31.58
CA CYS A 23 -7.68 37.76 31.40
C CYS A 23 -7.22 39.20 31.71
N GLN A 24 -6.03 39.35 32.30
CA GLN A 24 -5.38 40.66 32.45
C GLN A 24 -3.89 40.55 32.12
N ALA A 25 -3.40 41.51 31.33
CA ALA A 25 -2.00 41.70 31.04
C ALA A 25 -1.70 43.20 30.85
N SER A 26 -0.71 43.70 31.59
CA SER A 26 -0.06 45.01 31.44
C SER A 26 1.37 44.81 31.96
N GLN A 27 2.40 45.01 31.14
CA GLN A 27 3.09 46.29 30.93
C GLN A 27 3.78 46.85 32.19
N GLU A 28 5.02 47.38 32.15
CA GLU A 28 6.05 47.43 31.11
C GLU A 28 7.32 48.05 31.74
N ARG A 29 8.54 47.67 31.32
CA ARG A 29 9.74 48.55 31.42
C ARG A 29 10.94 48.10 30.60
N THR A 30 11.43 49.03 29.81
CA THR A 30 12.70 49.09 29.07
C THR A 30 13.88 49.45 29.99
N ALA A 31 15.17 49.31 29.63
CA ALA A 31 15.81 48.47 28.61
C ALA A 31 17.35 48.47 28.84
N ALA A 32 18.03 47.40 28.39
CA ALA A 32 19.47 47.41 28.10
C ALA A 32 19.80 46.33 27.06
N LYS A 33 20.23 46.71 25.84
CA LYS A 33 20.69 45.75 24.83
C LYS A 33 22.20 45.55 24.96
N THR A 34 22.63 44.38 25.43
CA THR A 34 23.99 43.87 25.17
C THR A 34 24.05 43.31 23.76
N GLY A 35 24.96 43.82 22.92
CA GLY A 35 25.07 43.43 21.50
C GLY A 35 25.58 42.00 21.25
N LEU A 36 25.86 41.22 22.30
CA LEU A 36 26.46 39.89 22.22
C LEU A 36 25.42 38.82 21.84
N ASP A 37 24.23 38.88 22.44
CA ASP A 37 23.18 37.86 22.27
C ASP A 37 22.61 37.84 20.84
N ILE A 38 22.55 39.01 20.19
CA ILE A 38 22.06 39.15 18.80
C ILE A 38 23.05 38.50 17.81
N LEU A 39 24.36 38.61 18.06
CA LEU A 39 25.39 37.94 17.26
C LEU A 39 25.41 36.42 17.51
N TYR A 40 25.14 35.98 18.74
CA TYR A 40 25.08 34.56 19.05
C TYR A 40 23.84 33.89 18.46
N ALA A 41 22.67 34.51 18.59
CA ALA A 41 21.42 34.04 17.99
C ALA A 41 21.50 33.99 16.45
N SER A 42 21.93 35.09 15.80
CA SER A 42 22.08 35.10 14.33
C SER A 42 23.22 34.21 13.83
N GLY A 43 24.20 33.87 14.67
CA GLY A 43 25.19 32.83 14.42
C GLY A 43 24.58 31.43 14.43
N ILE A 44 23.74 31.13 15.43
CA ILE A 44 23.01 29.85 15.53
C ILE A 44 22.00 29.70 14.38
N ASP A 45 21.18 30.71 14.10
CA ASP A 45 20.18 30.67 13.02
C ASP A 45 20.83 30.52 11.63
N ARG A 46 22.02 31.11 11.43
CA ARG A 46 22.83 30.85 10.23
C ARG A 46 23.37 29.43 10.20
N LEU A 47 23.88 28.91 11.31
CA LEU A 47 24.45 27.56 11.36
C LEU A 47 23.36 26.48 11.16
N THR A 48 22.20 26.62 11.79
CA THR A 48 21.05 25.72 11.59
C THR A 48 20.53 25.79 10.16
N SER A 49 20.29 27.00 9.62
CA SER A 49 19.84 27.13 8.23
C SER A 49 20.85 26.60 7.21
N THR A 50 22.17 26.81 7.38
CA THR A 50 23.16 26.16 6.52
C THR A 50 23.16 24.63 6.66
N THR A 51 22.97 24.10 7.87
CA THR A 51 22.92 22.65 8.10
C THR A 51 21.66 22.03 7.48
N ASP A 52 20.52 22.70 7.57
CA ASP A 52 19.26 22.24 6.97
C ASP A 52 19.26 22.33 5.43
N VAL A 53 19.89 23.36 4.85
CA VAL A 53 20.08 23.46 3.39
C VAL A 53 21.03 22.37 2.89
N GLU A 54 22.18 22.18 3.54
CA GLU A 54 23.14 21.13 3.16
C GLU A 54 22.52 19.72 3.32
N ASN A 55 21.64 19.52 4.30
CA ASN A 55 20.83 18.32 4.50
C ASN A 55 19.78 18.15 3.38
N ALA A 56 19.09 19.23 2.98
CA ALA A 56 18.13 19.23 1.89
C ALA A 56 18.76 18.84 0.54
N GLU A 57 19.89 19.45 0.18
CA GLU A 57 20.65 19.12 -1.02
C GLU A 57 21.08 17.65 -1.03
N LYS A 58 21.59 17.14 0.11
CA LYS A 58 21.96 15.72 0.27
C LYS A 58 20.76 14.79 0.09
N LYS A 59 19.56 15.15 0.57
CA LYS A 59 18.33 14.37 0.35
C LYS A 59 17.93 14.37 -1.12
N ILE A 60 17.91 15.54 -1.78
CA ILE A 60 17.60 15.67 -3.21
C ILE A 60 18.54 14.80 -4.05
N ALA A 61 19.86 14.97 -3.88
CA ALA A 61 20.85 14.23 -4.65
C ALA A 61 20.73 12.71 -4.44
N SER A 62 20.50 12.28 -3.20
CA SER A 62 20.29 10.86 -2.86
C SER A 62 19.00 10.29 -3.49
N LEU A 63 17.91 11.06 -3.46
CA LEU A 63 16.63 10.68 -4.04
C LEU A 63 16.71 10.60 -5.58
N MET A 64 17.28 11.61 -6.23
CA MET A 64 17.53 11.60 -7.68
C MET A 64 18.40 10.42 -8.11
N HIS A 65 19.45 10.10 -7.35
CA HIS A 65 20.28 8.92 -7.62
C HIS A 65 19.48 7.62 -7.51
N PHE A 66 18.67 7.48 -6.45
CA PHE A 66 17.83 6.30 -6.25
C PHE A 66 16.79 6.11 -7.37
N LEU A 67 16.06 7.17 -7.73
CA LEU A 67 15.05 7.17 -8.79
C LEU A 67 15.65 6.86 -10.18
N LYS A 68 16.86 7.37 -10.48
CA LYS A 68 17.57 7.09 -11.75
C LYS A 68 18.17 5.69 -11.81
N LYS A 69 18.49 5.07 -10.67
CA LYS A 69 19.19 3.77 -10.60
C LYS A 69 18.30 2.57 -10.91
N ASP A 70 17.08 2.54 -10.36
CA ASP A 70 16.10 1.50 -10.65
C ASP A 70 14.67 2.10 -10.55
N PRO A 71 14.21 2.83 -11.59
CA PRO A 71 12.93 3.54 -11.53
C PRO A 71 11.74 2.60 -11.35
N ARG A 72 11.81 1.35 -11.84
CA ARG A 72 10.74 0.36 -11.67
C ARG A 72 10.67 -0.18 -10.25
N ALA A 73 11.81 -0.43 -9.59
CA ALA A 73 11.80 -0.88 -8.19
C ALA A 73 11.39 0.24 -7.22
N ALA A 74 11.79 1.48 -7.52
CA ALA A 74 11.33 2.67 -6.80
C ALA A 74 9.80 2.85 -6.94
N ASP A 75 9.29 2.76 -8.17
CA ASP A 75 7.86 2.86 -8.46
C ASP A 75 7.05 1.72 -7.81
N LEU A 76 7.53 0.47 -7.84
CA LEU A 76 6.89 -0.62 -7.12
C LEU A 76 6.79 -0.32 -5.63
N LYS A 77 7.92 0.05 -5.00
CA LYS A 77 7.96 0.32 -3.55
C LYS A 77 6.98 1.43 -3.16
N TRP A 78 6.88 2.48 -3.97
CA TRP A 78 5.90 3.54 -3.80
C TRP A 78 4.45 3.06 -4.03
N SER A 79 4.19 2.32 -5.10
CA SER A 79 2.86 1.79 -5.42
C SER A 79 2.33 0.81 -4.35
N LEU A 80 3.19 0.01 -3.72
CA LEU A 80 2.83 -0.83 -2.56
C LEU A 80 2.45 0.02 -1.34
N PHE A 81 3.20 1.09 -1.08
CA PHE A 81 2.94 2.03 0.01
C PHE A 81 1.60 2.79 -0.19
N VAL A 82 1.31 3.22 -1.42
CA VAL A 82 0.03 3.87 -1.76
C VAL A 82 -1.15 2.90 -1.60
N ALA A 83 -1.04 1.66 -2.10
CA ALA A 83 -2.06 0.63 -1.90
C ALA A 83 -2.34 0.35 -0.40
N ALA A 84 -1.28 0.28 0.41
CA ALA A 84 -1.37 0.09 1.86
C ALA A 84 -1.96 1.30 2.60
N SER A 85 -1.82 2.52 2.06
CA SER A 85 -2.39 3.76 2.61
C SER A 85 -3.87 3.95 2.25
N ASN A 86 -4.26 3.53 1.04
CA ASN A 86 -5.62 3.75 0.52
C ASN A 86 -6.64 2.70 0.99
N THR A 87 -6.19 1.58 1.58
CA THR A 87 -7.10 0.59 2.18
C THR A 87 -7.70 1.08 3.51
N TYR A 88 -8.95 0.70 3.77
CA TYR A 88 -9.59 0.86 5.09
C TYR A 88 -8.89 0.06 6.20
N ARG A 89 -8.01 -0.90 5.84
CA ARG A 89 -7.23 -1.73 6.78
C ARG A 89 -5.83 -1.19 7.06
N PHE A 90 -5.57 0.10 6.81
CA PHE A 90 -4.22 0.71 6.88
C PHE A 90 -3.51 0.44 8.22
N ASP A 91 -4.20 0.37 9.36
CA ASP A 91 -3.60 -0.01 10.65
C ASP A 91 -2.89 -1.38 10.66
N SER A 92 -3.32 -2.29 9.80
CA SER A 92 -2.67 -3.60 9.58
C SER A 92 -1.74 -3.61 8.38
N CYS A 93 -2.06 -2.87 7.32
CA CYS A 93 -1.40 -2.94 6.01
C CYS A 93 -0.24 -1.93 5.86
N LEU A 94 -0.41 -0.72 6.37
CA LEU A 94 0.56 0.36 6.33
C LEU A 94 1.55 0.25 7.50
N LYS A 95 2.37 -0.80 7.44
CA LYS A 95 3.48 -1.04 8.36
C LYS A 95 4.77 -1.20 7.55
N PRO A 96 5.82 -0.40 7.79
CA PRO A 96 5.88 0.72 8.75
C PRO A 96 5.02 1.92 8.29
N PHE A 97 4.66 2.77 9.25
CA PHE A 97 3.87 3.99 9.04
C PHE A 97 4.79 5.23 9.11
N PRO A 98 4.61 6.27 8.27
CA PRO A 98 5.49 7.44 8.26
C PRO A 98 5.31 8.30 9.52
N PRO A 99 6.39 8.52 10.32
CA PRO A 99 6.28 9.11 11.65
C PRO A 99 5.85 10.59 11.64
N MET A 100 6.12 11.32 10.55
CA MET A 100 5.65 12.71 10.38
C MET A 100 4.12 12.86 10.29
N TYR A 101 3.38 11.75 10.09
CA TYR A 101 1.92 11.72 10.14
C TYR A 101 1.38 11.07 11.43
N ILE A 102 2.19 11.00 12.49
CA ILE A 102 1.75 10.59 13.83
C ILE A 102 1.67 11.83 14.73
N LYS A 103 0.51 12.08 15.31
CA LYS A 103 0.22 13.24 16.17
C LYS A 103 -0.45 12.74 17.45
N ASN A 104 0.18 12.97 18.60
CA ASN A 104 -0.30 12.47 19.91
C ASN A 104 -0.64 10.97 19.88
N GLU A 105 0.29 10.16 19.37
CA GLU A 105 0.17 8.70 19.13
C GLU A 105 -0.88 8.26 18.09
N CYS A 106 -1.83 9.13 17.71
CA CYS A 106 -2.79 8.90 16.63
C CYS A 106 -2.16 9.05 15.23
N LYS A 107 -2.62 8.23 14.28
CA LYS A 107 -2.21 8.27 12.87
C LYS A 107 -3.13 9.21 12.08
N ASP A 108 -2.57 10.25 11.47
CA ASP A 108 -3.26 11.19 10.59
C ASP A 108 -3.22 10.66 9.14
N ILE A 109 -4.04 9.63 8.88
CA ILE A 109 -4.10 8.97 7.56
C ILE A 109 -4.73 9.89 6.50
N GLU A 110 -5.60 10.83 6.89
CA GLU A 110 -6.19 11.85 6.03
C GLU A 110 -5.18 12.92 5.58
N ALA A 111 -4.22 13.33 6.42
CA ALA A 111 -3.08 14.12 5.96
C ALA A 111 -2.16 13.32 5.04
N LEU A 112 -1.84 12.07 5.40
CA LEU A 112 -0.98 11.23 4.57
C LEU A 112 -1.55 10.98 3.17
N ARG A 113 -2.86 10.73 3.04
CA ARG A 113 -3.50 10.55 1.73
C ARG A 113 -3.41 11.80 0.85
N ARG A 114 -3.64 12.99 1.42
CA ARG A 114 -3.47 14.27 0.70
C ARG A 114 -2.02 14.52 0.27
N ALA A 115 -1.06 14.16 1.11
CA ALA A 115 0.36 14.23 0.74
C ALA A 115 0.73 13.23 -0.38
N ILE A 116 0.12 12.03 -0.38
CA ILE A 116 0.24 11.04 -1.47
C ILE A 116 -0.37 11.56 -2.79
N GLU A 117 -1.54 12.20 -2.72
CA GLU A 117 -2.22 12.84 -3.87
C GLU A 117 -1.39 13.98 -4.48
N ALA A 118 -0.57 14.66 -3.67
CA ALA A 118 0.35 15.70 -4.10
C ALA A 118 1.69 15.18 -4.68
N VAL A 119 1.92 13.86 -4.77
CA VAL A 119 3.13 13.30 -5.38
C VAL A 119 2.92 13.08 -6.89
N PRO A 120 3.64 13.80 -7.78
CA PRO A 120 3.56 13.56 -9.21
C PRO A 120 4.26 12.23 -9.59
N PRO A 121 4.02 11.69 -10.80
CA PRO A 121 4.73 10.51 -11.31
C PRO A 121 6.24 10.60 -11.06
N LEU A 122 6.88 9.53 -10.56
CA LEU A 122 8.28 9.58 -10.13
C LEU A 122 9.27 10.08 -11.21
N PRO A 123 9.06 9.85 -12.53
CA PRO A 123 9.88 10.46 -13.58
C PRO A 123 9.74 11.99 -13.69
N MET A 124 8.59 12.56 -13.32
CA MET A 124 8.37 14.02 -13.27
C MET A 124 9.04 14.61 -12.03
N LEU A 125 8.80 14.01 -10.86
CA LEU A 125 9.49 14.38 -9.61
C LEU A 125 11.02 14.36 -9.80
N CYS A 126 11.56 13.35 -10.48
CA CYS A 126 12.99 13.24 -10.76
C CYS A 126 13.55 14.31 -11.73
N ARG A 127 12.69 15.03 -12.46
CA ARG A 127 13.06 16.22 -13.26
C ARG A 127 12.96 17.49 -12.42
N GLU A 128 11.84 17.68 -11.73
CA GLU A 128 11.56 18.83 -10.85
C GLU A 128 12.61 18.98 -9.73
N LEU A 129 13.12 17.85 -9.21
CA LEU A 129 14.24 17.80 -8.26
C LEU A 129 15.57 18.38 -8.80
N GLY A 130 15.67 18.71 -10.10
CA GLY A 130 16.82 19.40 -10.68
C GLY A 130 16.74 20.92 -10.68
N GLU A 131 15.57 21.50 -10.36
CA GLU A 131 15.33 22.94 -10.37
C GLU A 131 15.74 23.61 -9.03
N PRO A 132 16.08 24.92 -9.03
CA PRO A 132 16.44 25.63 -7.81
C PRO A 132 15.23 25.84 -6.87
N ASN A 133 15.47 25.74 -5.56
CA ASN A 133 14.47 25.89 -4.48
C ASN A 133 13.33 24.86 -4.46
N THR A 134 13.46 23.72 -5.18
CA THR A 134 12.42 22.67 -5.19
C THR A 134 12.16 22.07 -3.80
N TYR A 135 13.13 22.05 -2.88
CA TYR A 135 12.92 21.56 -1.51
C TYR A 135 11.97 22.44 -0.69
N GLU A 136 11.97 23.75 -0.92
CA GLU A 136 11.09 24.71 -0.26
C GLU A 136 9.66 24.57 -0.79
N ALA A 137 9.51 24.44 -2.12
CA ALA A 137 8.21 24.32 -2.78
C ALA A 137 7.53 22.95 -2.56
N TYR A 138 8.31 21.86 -2.50
CA TYR A 138 7.79 20.47 -2.45
C TYR A 138 8.21 19.71 -1.18
N ARG A 139 8.45 20.43 -0.08
CA ARG A 139 9.03 19.88 1.17
C ARG A 139 8.33 18.61 1.68
N GLU A 140 7.00 18.62 1.78
CA GLU A 140 6.21 17.50 2.30
C GLU A 140 6.27 16.27 1.37
N THR A 141 6.13 16.50 0.06
CA THR A 141 6.31 15.49 -1.00
C THR A 141 7.69 14.85 -0.94
N ILE A 142 8.75 15.67 -0.83
CA ILE A 142 10.14 15.19 -0.80
C ILE A 142 10.43 14.40 0.48
N GLU A 143 10.02 14.90 1.65
CA GLU A 143 10.22 14.17 2.91
C GLU A 143 9.47 12.83 2.95
N LEU A 144 8.24 12.77 2.41
CA LEU A 144 7.47 11.54 2.33
C LEU A 144 8.10 10.53 1.36
N VAL A 145 8.44 10.95 0.14
CA VAL A 145 9.05 10.07 -0.87
C VAL A 145 10.45 9.63 -0.44
N TYR A 146 11.26 10.53 0.15
CA TYR A 146 12.56 10.19 0.73
C TYR A 146 12.42 9.21 1.90
N TRP A 147 11.37 9.35 2.74
CA TRP A 147 11.12 8.40 3.81
C TRP A 147 10.77 7.00 3.27
N VAL A 148 9.78 6.89 2.37
CA VAL A 148 9.36 5.61 1.79
C VAL A 148 10.49 4.94 1.00
N LEU A 149 11.21 5.70 0.16
CA LEU A 149 12.20 5.11 -0.74
C LEU A 149 13.56 4.88 -0.06
N LEU A 150 14.07 5.85 0.72
CA LEU A 150 15.44 5.81 1.28
C LEU A 150 15.53 5.57 2.80
N ARG A 151 14.64 6.12 3.64
CA ARG A 151 14.67 5.84 5.10
C ARG A 151 14.25 4.41 5.42
N LEU A 152 13.26 3.86 4.72
CA LEU A 152 12.90 2.44 4.79
C LEU A 152 13.94 1.57 4.06
N ARG A 153 15.16 1.53 4.58
CA ARG A 153 16.35 1.03 3.88
C ARG A 153 16.32 -0.48 3.55
N GLU A 154 15.58 -1.27 4.32
CA GLU A 154 15.55 -2.73 4.17
C GLU A 154 14.12 -3.34 4.23
N PRO A 155 13.90 -4.50 3.55
CA PRO A 155 14.77 -5.06 2.52
C PRO A 155 14.78 -4.17 1.27
N TYR A 156 15.76 -4.35 0.38
CA TYR A 156 15.78 -3.65 -0.90
C TYR A 156 15.04 -4.45 -1.97
N ILE A 157 14.25 -3.73 -2.77
CA ILE A 157 13.60 -4.24 -3.98
C ILE A 157 14.52 -3.90 -5.16
N LYS A 158 14.69 -4.85 -6.08
CA LYS A 158 15.48 -4.68 -7.32
C LYS A 158 14.75 -5.29 -8.51
N SER A 159 14.69 -4.58 -9.63
CA SER A 159 14.16 -5.10 -10.89
C SER A 159 14.98 -6.28 -11.41
N VAL A 160 14.31 -7.34 -11.85
CA VAL A 160 14.94 -8.48 -12.52
C VAL A 160 14.85 -8.31 -14.04
N GLN A 161 15.92 -8.67 -14.74
CA GLN A 161 16.00 -8.72 -16.20
C GLN A 161 15.20 -9.92 -16.75
N LYS A 162 14.51 -9.77 -17.89
CA LYS A 162 13.54 -10.77 -18.40
C LYS A 162 14.20 -12.13 -18.67
N GLU A 163 15.46 -12.10 -19.07
CA GLU A 163 16.32 -13.22 -19.38
C GLU A 163 16.52 -14.16 -18.17
N CYS A 164 16.34 -13.63 -16.95
CA CYS A 164 16.44 -14.39 -15.71
C CYS A 164 15.10 -14.99 -15.23
N TYR A 165 13.96 -14.65 -15.83
CA TYR A 165 12.63 -15.00 -15.28
C TYR A 165 12.44 -16.52 -15.21
N ASP A 166 12.78 -17.23 -16.28
CA ASP A 166 12.77 -18.70 -16.33
C ASP A 166 13.59 -19.34 -15.20
N SER A 167 14.77 -18.80 -14.88
CA SER A 167 15.64 -19.32 -13.80
C SER A 167 15.09 -19.09 -12.38
N ILE A 168 14.11 -18.19 -12.25
CA ILE A 168 13.40 -17.91 -11.00
C ILE A 168 12.12 -18.75 -10.91
N LEU A 169 11.34 -18.84 -11.99
CA LEU A 169 10.12 -19.63 -12.02
C LEU A 169 10.42 -21.14 -11.88
N ARG A 170 11.50 -21.64 -12.50
CA ARG A 170 11.99 -23.03 -12.35
C ARG A 170 12.52 -23.38 -10.95
N LYS A 171 12.50 -22.45 -9.98
CA LYS A 171 12.80 -22.76 -8.55
C LYS A 171 11.68 -23.55 -7.88
N VAL A 172 10.47 -23.50 -8.43
CA VAL A 172 9.34 -24.32 -8.04
C VAL A 172 9.05 -25.29 -9.20
N PRO A 173 8.80 -26.59 -8.95
CA PRO A 173 8.34 -27.50 -9.99
C PRO A 173 7.08 -26.95 -10.67
N PHE A 174 7.03 -27.00 -12.00
CA PHE A 174 5.96 -26.44 -12.80
C PHE A 174 5.18 -27.58 -13.45
N GLU A 175 4.01 -27.90 -12.90
CA GLU A 175 3.18 -29.03 -13.36
C GLU A 175 1.96 -28.57 -14.19
N MET A 176 1.47 -27.35 -13.97
CA MET A 176 0.31 -26.78 -14.64
C MET A 176 0.67 -25.52 -15.46
N PRO A 177 0.21 -25.38 -16.72
CA PRO A 177 0.40 -24.15 -17.49
C PRO A 177 -0.43 -23.00 -16.90
N VAL A 178 0.26 -21.93 -16.51
CA VAL A 178 -0.31 -20.74 -15.86
C VAL A 178 0.25 -19.48 -16.53
N ALA A 179 -0.52 -18.38 -16.51
CA ALA A 179 -0.05 -17.08 -17.00
C ALA A 179 1.24 -16.65 -16.29
N THR A 180 2.24 -16.25 -17.07
CA THR A 180 3.54 -15.78 -16.56
C THR A 180 3.46 -14.32 -16.09
N PRO A 181 4.19 -13.92 -15.04
CA PRO A 181 4.21 -12.53 -14.58
C PRO A 181 4.92 -11.62 -15.58
N ASN A 182 4.31 -10.47 -15.90
CA ASN A 182 4.87 -9.46 -16.80
C ASN A 182 6.18 -8.87 -16.25
N LEU A 183 6.31 -8.81 -14.92
CA LEU A 183 7.44 -8.23 -14.19
C LEU A 183 7.85 -9.11 -13.00
N ILE A 184 9.16 -9.23 -12.75
CA ILE A 184 9.70 -9.86 -11.54
C ILE A 184 10.66 -8.88 -10.86
N PHE A 185 10.55 -8.81 -9.53
CA PHE A 185 11.44 -8.05 -8.67
C PHE A 185 12.05 -8.98 -7.62
N GLN A 186 13.33 -8.80 -7.32
CA GLN A 186 14.01 -9.50 -6.23
C GLN A 186 13.85 -8.69 -4.93
N VAL A 187 13.55 -9.40 -3.84
CA VAL A 187 13.59 -8.87 -2.47
C VAL A 187 14.85 -9.44 -1.81
N GLU A 188 15.71 -8.57 -1.32
CA GLU A 188 17.00 -8.96 -0.75
C GLU A 188 17.32 -8.10 0.48
N SER A 189 17.86 -8.73 1.51
CA SER A 189 18.30 -8.07 2.74
C SER A 189 19.82 -7.87 2.70
N THR A 190 20.36 -6.91 3.45
CA THR A 190 21.82 -6.81 3.57
C THR A 190 22.37 -7.99 4.36
N LYS A 191 23.60 -8.41 4.05
CA LYS A 191 24.26 -9.59 4.65
C LYS A 191 24.44 -9.50 6.17
N GLN A 192 24.36 -8.28 6.72
CA GLN A 192 24.53 -7.92 8.14
C GLN A 192 23.20 -7.54 8.81
N SER A 193 22.05 -7.63 8.11
CA SER A 193 20.75 -7.35 8.70
C SER A 193 20.34 -8.43 9.69
N VAL A 194 19.66 -8.03 10.77
CA VAL A 194 19.15 -8.95 11.81
C VAL A 194 18.23 -10.01 11.21
N ALA A 195 17.45 -9.67 10.18
CA ALA A 195 16.59 -10.62 9.47
C ALA A 195 17.40 -11.69 8.72
N GLU A 196 18.49 -11.32 8.06
CA GLU A 196 19.35 -12.25 7.32
C GLU A 196 20.19 -13.14 8.27
N GLU A 197 20.65 -12.59 9.40
CA GLU A 197 21.31 -13.36 10.46
C GLU A 197 20.35 -14.37 11.10
N LYS A 198 19.13 -13.93 11.45
CA LYS A 198 18.08 -14.81 11.99
C LYS A 198 17.76 -15.95 11.02
N TRP A 199 17.57 -15.64 9.74
CA TRP A 199 17.33 -16.66 8.71
C TRP A 199 18.47 -17.68 8.63
N LYS A 200 19.73 -17.24 8.56
CA LYS A 200 20.90 -18.14 8.51
C LYS A 200 21.00 -19.04 9.74
N SER A 201 20.59 -18.55 10.91
CA SER A 201 20.52 -19.34 12.14
C SER A 201 19.45 -20.43 12.03
N SER A 202 18.22 -20.07 11.65
CA SER A 202 17.10 -21.01 11.48
C SER A 202 17.33 -22.04 10.36
N ALA A 203 18.01 -21.66 9.28
CA ALA A 203 18.29 -22.55 8.14
C ALA A 203 19.49 -23.48 8.36
N LYS A 204 20.22 -23.34 9.48
CA LYS A 204 21.48 -24.07 9.73
C LYS A 204 21.22 -25.57 9.90
N GLY A 205 21.67 -26.36 8.93
CA GLY A 205 21.50 -27.82 8.92
C GLY A 205 20.21 -28.30 8.24
N HIS A 206 19.39 -27.39 7.71
CA HIS A 206 18.16 -27.68 7.00
C HIS A 206 18.30 -27.40 5.50
N ALA A 207 17.56 -28.14 4.67
CA ALA A 207 17.39 -27.78 3.27
C ALA A 207 16.47 -26.55 3.14
N THR A 208 16.47 -25.90 1.97
CA THR A 208 15.47 -24.89 1.63
C THR A 208 14.80 -25.21 0.30
N PHE A 209 13.53 -24.83 0.18
CA PHE A 209 12.71 -25.01 -1.02
C PHE A 209 11.89 -23.74 -1.28
N TYR A 210 11.19 -23.69 -2.42
CA TYR A 210 10.45 -22.50 -2.85
C TYR A 210 8.96 -22.79 -3.02
N ALA A 211 8.12 -21.81 -2.68
CA ALA A 211 6.68 -21.85 -2.89
C ALA A 211 6.10 -20.43 -3.05
N TYR A 212 4.95 -20.35 -3.70
CA TYR A 212 4.22 -19.11 -3.94
C TYR A 212 3.26 -18.78 -2.79
N HIS A 213 3.08 -17.50 -2.50
CA HIS A 213 2.07 -16.96 -1.59
C HIS A 213 1.29 -15.83 -2.26
N GLY A 214 -0.01 -16.05 -2.46
CA GLY A 214 -0.93 -15.03 -2.95
C GLY A 214 -1.51 -14.15 -1.84
N SER A 215 -1.67 -12.86 -2.11
CA SER A 215 -2.24 -11.87 -1.19
C SER A 215 -2.85 -10.69 -1.95
N ARG A 216 -3.74 -9.94 -1.29
CA ARG A 216 -4.23 -8.66 -1.85
C ARG A 216 -3.12 -7.61 -1.83
N LEU A 217 -3.07 -6.76 -2.85
CA LEU A 217 -1.99 -5.79 -3.07
C LEU A 217 -1.69 -4.92 -1.84
N GLU A 218 -2.71 -4.46 -1.12
CA GLU A 218 -2.52 -3.57 0.03
C GLU A 218 -1.71 -4.20 1.18
N ASN A 219 -1.61 -5.53 1.25
CA ASN A 219 -0.81 -6.22 2.26
C ASN A 219 0.70 -6.11 1.99
N PHE A 220 1.11 -5.90 0.73
CA PHE A 220 2.49 -6.18 0.31
C PHE A 220 3.53 -5.22 0.88
N HIS A 221 3.17 -3.98 1.23
CA HIS A 221 4.06 -3.07 1.97
C HIS A 221 4.53 -3.70 3.31
N SER A 222 3.58 -4.20 4.11
CA SER A 222 3.89 -4.89 5.35
C SER A 222 4.58 -6.25 5.12
N ILE A 223 4.23 -6.99 4.06
CA ILE A 223 4.86 -8.28 3.75
C ILE A 223 6.34 -8.10 3.36
N VAL A 224 6.67 -7.03 2.63
CA VAL A 224 8.06 -6.69 2.28
C VAL A 224 8.85 -6.28 3.53
N HIS A 225 8.33 -5.37 4.35
CA HIS A 225 9.11 -4.82 5.47
C HIS A 225 9.11 -5.67 6.76
N TYR A 226 8.13 -6.54 6.97
CA TYR A 226 8.03 -7.41 8.16
C TYR A 226 7.94 -8.91 7.86
N GLY A 227 8.02 -9.32 6.59
CA GLY A 227 7.83 -10.71 6.17
C GLY A 227 6.37 -11.18 6.26
N LEU A 228 6.14 -12.46 5.98
CA LEU A 228 4.83 -13.09 6.16
C LEU A 228 4.61 -13.39 7.64
N GLN A 229 3.55 -12.85 8.23
CA GLN A 229 3.30 -12.94 9.66
C GLN A 229 2.08 -13.81 9.98
N GLN A 230 2.30 -14.93 10.68
CA GLN A 230 1.29 -15.96 10.96
C GLN A 230 0.10 -15.47 11.82
N ASN A 231 0.25 -14.36 12.54
CA ASN A 231 -0.85 -13.70 13.28
C ASN A 231 -1.67 -12.72 12.40
N MET A 232 -1.17 -12.31 11.23
CA MET A 232 -1.86 -11.47 10.26
C MET A 232 -2.49 -12.29 9.12
N CYS A 233 -2.06 -13.54 8.93
CA CYS A 233 -2.74 -14.51 8.08
C CYS A 233 -4.13 -14.85 8.65
N LYS A 234 -5.15 -14.91 7.77
CA LYS A 234 -6.47 -15.46 8.13
C LYS A 234 -6.32 -16.95 8.43
N ARG A 235 -6.99 -17.45 9.47
CA ARG A 235 -7.25 -18.90 9.60
C ARG A 235 -7.95 -19.39 8.34
N SER A 236 -7.53 -20.55 7.85
CA SER A 236 -8.16 -21.27 6.74
C SER A 236 -8.50 -22.69 7.18
N GLN A 237 -9.04 -23.49 6.26
CA GLN A 237 -9.59 -24.82 6.55
C GLN A 237 -8.58 -25.76 7.23
N PHE A 238 -7.29 -25.63 6.92
CA PHE A 238 -6.24 -26.54 7.41
C PHE A 238 -5.53 -26.08 8.70
N GLY A 239 -6.07 -25.08 9.41
CA GLY A 239 -5.55 -24.58 10.69
C GLY A 239 -4.92 -23.18 10.64
N LYS A 240 -4.19 -22.79 11.69
CA LYS A 240 -3.53 -21.47 11.80
C LYS A 240 -2.07 -21.50 11.33
N GLY A 241 -1.81 -21.01 10.12
CA GLY A 241 -0.47 -20.84 9.58
C GLY A 241 -0.40 -19.80 8.45
N ILE A 242 0.81 -19.59 7.94
CA ILE A 242 1.06 -18.93 6.66
C ILE A 242 0.83 -19.98 5.57
N TYR A 243 -0.06 -19.68 4.63
CA TYR A 243 -0.44 -20.59 3.54
C TYR A 243 0.37 -20.29 2.28
N LEU A 244 0.99 -21.32 1.72
CA LEU A 244 1.74 -21.26 0.46
C LEU A 244 1.39 -22.46 -0.43
N SER A 245 1.73 -22.40 -1.72
CA SER A 245 1.56 -23.51 -2.65
C SER A 245 2.71 -23.59 -3.65
N SER A 246 3.04 -24.79 -4.14
CA SER A 246 3.91 -24.96 -5.31
C SER A 246 3.22 -24.53 -6.61
N GLU A 247 1.89 -24.45 -6.65
CA GLU A 247 1.15 -24.02 -7.84
C GLU A 247 0.95 -22.50 -7.89
N LEU A 248 1.48 -21.89 -8.95
CA LEU A 248 1.32 -20.45 -9.22
C LEU A 248 -0.16 -20.09 -9.44
N GLY A 249 -0.92 -20.97 -10.08
CA GLY A 249 -2.36 -20.80 -10.32
C GLY A 249 -3.21 -20.78 -9.05
N VAL A 250 -2.81 -21.56 -8.03
CA VAL A 250 -3.43 -21.51 -6.69
C VAL A 250 -3.19 -20.15 -6.05
N SER A 251 -1.95 -19.64 -6.11
CA SER A 251 -1.62 -18.33 -5.54
C SER A 251 -2.30 -17.16 -6.26
N LEU A 252 -2.48 -17.23 -7.59
CA LEU A 252 -3.23 -16.23 -8.36
C LEU A 252 -4.66 -16.02 -7.83
N ALA A 253 -5.35 -17.08 -7.39
CA ALA A 253 -6.70 -16.97 -6.83
C ALA A 253 -6.78 -16.13 -5.54
N TYR A 254 -5.66 -16.01 -4.80
CA TYR A 254 -5.54 -15.16 -3.61
C TYR A 254 -4.92 -13.78 -3.87
N SER A 255 -4.47 -13.53 -5.11
CA SER A 255 -3.89 -12.27 -5.58
C SER A 255 -4.76 -11.61 -6.66
N PRO A 256 -5.94 -11.05 -6.30
CA PRO A 256 -6.72 -10.24 -7.23
C PRO A 256 -5.97 -8.96 -7.61
N MET A 257 -6.33 -8.38 -8.76
CA MET A 257 -5.88 -7.03 -9.14
C MET A 257 -6.26 -6.01 -8.06
N GLY A 258 -5.32 -5.15 -7.68
CA GLY A 258 -5.52 -4.05 -6.75
C GLY A 258 -5.01 -2.74 -7.33
N TYR A 259 -5.58 -1.63 -6.87
CA TYR A 259 -5.08 -0.30 -7.20
C TYR A 259 -3.74 -0.06 -6.49
N GLY A 260 -2.68 0.16 -7.27
CA GLY A 260 -1.36 0.57 -6.79
C GLY A 260 -1.31 2.08 -6.63
N TRP A 261 -0.97 2.78 -7.71
CA TRP A 261 -0.90 4.24 -7.76
C TRP A 261 -1.17 4.76 -9.16
N GLY A 262 -1.97 5.83 -9.29
CA GLY A 262 -2.34 6.41 -10.58
C GLY A 262 -1.18 6.97 -11.40
N GLY A 263 -0.07 7.36 -10.75
CA GLY A 263 1.15 7.83 -11.41
C GLY A 263 2.16 6.75 -11.78
N SER A 264 1.82 5.46 -11.60
CA SER A 264 2.76 4.34 -11.67
C SER A 264 3.25 4.04 -13.10
N LEU A 265 4.57 3.92 -13.24
CA LEU A 265 5.27 3.34 -14.39
C LEU A 265 4.90 1.87 -14.67
N LEU A 266 4.28 1.19 -13.71
CA LEU A 266 3.92 -0.23 -13.78
C LEU A 266 2.43 -0.45 -14.07
N GLY A 267 1.66 0.63 -14.25
CA GLY A 267 0.21 0.60 -14.38
C GLY A 267 -0.50 0.84 -13.03
N SER A 268 -1.67 1.46 -13.09
CA SER A 268 -2.46 1.83 -11.90
C SER A 268 -3.11 0.65 -11.19
N GLU A 269 -3.34 -0.47 -11.90
CA GLU A 269 -3.86 -1.72 -11.37
C GLU A 269 -2.86 -2.86 -11.58
N ILE A 270 -2.44 -3.50 -10.48
CA ILE A 270 -1.47 -4.59 -10.47
C ILE A 270 -1.92 -5.72 -9.52
N SER A 271 -1.58 -6.95 -9.87
CA SER A 271 -1.61 -8.11 -8.97
C SER A 271 -0.17 -8.52 -8.62
N CYS A 272 0.04 -8.99 -7.39
CA CYS A 272 1.35 -9.34 -6.86
C CYS A 272 1.29 -10.69 -6.14
N ILE A 273 2.29 -11.55 -6.38
CA ILE A 273 2.49 -12.82 -5.67
C ILE A 273 3.90 -12.81 -5.08
N ALA A 274 4.04 -13.23 -3.82
CA ALA A 274 5.36 -13.48 -3.25
C ALA A 274 5.85 -14.88 -3.67
N LEU A 275 7.04 -14.97 -4.25
CA LEU A 275 7.80 -16.22 -4.31
C LEU A 275 8.70 -16.27 -3.08
N CYS A 276 8.38 -17.20 -2.20
CA CYS A 276 9.02 -17.39 -0.92
C CYS A 276 10.04 -18.54 -0.97
N GLU A 277 11.06 -18.42 -0.15
CA GLU A 277 11.96 -19.50 0.24
C GLU A 277 11.54 -19.97 1.64
N LEU A 278 11.54 -21.29 1.85
CA LEU A 278 11.08 -21.97 3.05
C LEU A 278 12.18 -22.88 3.58
N ILE A 279 12.26 -23.03 4.90
CA ILE A 279 13.17 -23.97 5.56
C ILE A 279 12.48 -25.33 5.69
N ASP A 280 13.21 -26.41 5.39
CA ASP A 280 12.74 -27.78 5.57
C ASP A 280 12.73 -28.18 7.06
N HIS A 281 11.64 -27.85 7.75
CA HIS A 281 11.50 -27.96 9.20
C HIS A 281 10.11 -28.51 9.59
N PRO A 282 9.96 -29.30 10.68
CA PRO A 282 8.69 -29.92 11.06
C PRO A 282 7.50 -28.96 11.30
N ASP A 283 7.74 -27.67 11.52
CA ASP A 283 6.72 -26.62 11.64
C ASP A 283 6.24 -26.06 10.28
N VAL A 284 6.82 -26.51 9.17
CA VAL A 284 6.32 -26.27 7.81
C VAL A 284 5.60 -27.55 7.36
N LYS A 285 4.29 -27.59 7.63
CA LYS A 285 3.44 -28.72 7.24
C LYS A 285 3.25 -28.76 5.73
N ARG A 286 3.12 -29.96 5.16
CA ARG A 286 3.02 -30.17 3.71
C ARG A 286 1.93 -31.19 3.38
N GLY A 287 1.26 -31.05 2.24
CA GLY A 287 0.29 -32.05 1.80
C GLY A 287 0.88 -33.29 1.12
N ASP A 288 2.08 -33.18 0.55
CA ASP A 288 2.76 -34.24 -0.19
C ASP A 288 3.35 -35.37 0.69
N THR A 289 3.52 -35.11 1.98
CA THR A 289 4.04 -36.09 2.94
C THR A 289 2.96 -37.08 3.41
N ARG A 290 3.34 -38.35 3.52
CA ARG A 290 2.48 -39.42 4.06
C ARG A 290 2.46 -39.45 5.60
N ASP A 291 3.33 -38.70 6.26
CA ASP A 291 3.33 -38.58 7.72
C ASP A 291 2.19 -37.68 8.21
N ASN A 292 1.26 -38.24 8.97
CA ASN A 292 0.15 -37.50 9.59
C ASN A 292 0.63 -36.29 10.42
N ALA A 293 1.78 -36.38 11.10
CA ALA A 293 2.32 -35.32 11.96
C ALA A 293 2.92 -34.14 11.17
N GLN A 294 3.26 -34.35 9.89
CA GLN A 294 3.69 -33.30 8.96
C GLN A 294 2.57 -32.86 7.98
N ASN A 295 1.52 -33.67 7.82
CA ASN A 295 0.39 -33.42 6.92
C ASN A 295 -0.80 -32.70 7.60
N THR A 296 -0.88 -32.73 8.94
CA THR A 296 -2.05 -32.24 9.70
C THR A 296 -1.65 -31.15 10.71
N LEU A 297 -2.57 -30.20 10.97
CA LEU A 297 -2.52 -29.30 12.13
C LEU A 297 -3.61 -29.66 13.14
N ASN A 298 -3.32 -29.49 14.43
CA ASN A 298 -4.24 -29.79 15.53
C ASN A 298 -5.49 -28.88 15.55
N ASP A 299 -5.46 -27.73 14.87
CA ASP A 299 -6.61 -26.83 14.67
C ASP A 299 -7.18 -26.86 13.25
N SER A 300 -6.87 -27.91 12.47
CA SER A 300 -7.44 -28.16 11.14
C SER A 300 -8.89 -28.62 11.22
N VAL A 301 -9.75 -28.01 10.40
CA VAL A 301 -11.17 -28.38 10.21
C VAL A 301 -11.36 -29.18 8.91
N GLY A 302 -10.52 -28.92 7.89
CA GLY A 302 -10.47 -29.65 6.63
C GLY A 302 -9.70 -30.99 6.70
N GLY A 303 -9.16 -31.35 7.87
CA GLY A 303 -8.35 -32.54 8.05
C GLY A 303 -6.94 -32.40 7.49
N ARG A 304 -6.59 -33.22 6.51
CA ARG A 304 -5.27 -33.25 5.87
C ARG A 304 -5.03 -32.05 4.95
N ILE A 305 -3.77 -31.59 4.88
CA ILE A 305 -3.36 -30.57 3.92
C ILE A 305 -3.34 -31.21 2.51
N PRO A 306 -3.92 -30.57 1.47
CA PRO A 306 -3.91 -31.14 0.12
C PRO A 306 -2.52 -31.09 -0.52
N ASP A 307 -2.25 -32.01 -1.45
CA ASP A 307 -1.07 -31.97 -2.31
C ASP A 307 -0.83 -30.56 -2.88
N LYS A 308 0.45 -30.19 -3.05
CA LYS A 308 0.91 -28.87 -3.47
C LYS A 308 0.68 -27.71 -2.48
N TYR A 309 0.05 -27.92 -1.32
CA TYR A 309 -0.05 -26.89 -0.27
C TYR A 309 1.00 -27.07 0.84
N PHE A 310 1.43 -25.93 1.38
CA PHE A 310 2.32 -25.84 2.55
C PHE A 310 1.74 -24.87 3.57
N VAL A 311 1.88 -25.20 4.86
CA VAL A 311 1.39 -24.38 5.99
C VAL A 311 2.50 -24.20 7.01
N ALA A 312 3.12 -23.02 7.03
CA ALA A 312 4.16 -22.69 8.00
C ALA A 312 3.54 -22.11 9.28
N ILE A 313 3.80 -22.75 10.42
CA ILE A 313 3.30 -22.32 11.74
C ILE A 313 4.13 -21.12 12.25
N ASN A 314 5.44 -21.14 12.01
CA ASN A 314 6.39 -20.12 12.45
C ASN A 314 6.78 -19.19 11.28
N SER A 315 6.61 -17.88 11.46
CA SER A 315 7.01 -16.83 10.50
C SER A 315 8.49 -16.90 10.11
N ASP A 316 9.36 -17.33 11.03
CA ASP A 316 10.81 -17.33 10.83
C ASP A 316 11.30 -18.38 9.81
N LEU A 317 10.42 -19.31 9.42
CA LEU A 317 10.73 -20.39 8.48
C LEU A 317 10.37 -20.04 7.03
N VAL A 318 9.87 -18.83 6.77
CA VAL A 318 9.47 -18.34 5.43
C VAL A 318 10.01 -16.93 5.18
N ARG A 319 10.78 -16.72 4.11
CA ARG A 319 11.16 -15.38 3.64
C ARG A 319 10.75 -15.13 2.19
N VAL A 320 10.29 -13.92 1.90
CA VAL A 320 10.03 -13.48 0.52
C VAL A 320 11.38 -13.28 -0.19
N ARG A 321 11.54 -13.86 -1.38
CA ARG A 321 12.74 -13.69 -2.22
C ARG A 321 12.46 -12.94 -3.51
N TYR A 322 11.26 -13.07 -4.06
CA TYR A 322 10.84 -12.33 -5.26
C TYR A 322 9.37 -11.89 -5.16
N LEU A 323 9.04 -10.80 -5.82
CA LEU A 323 7.68 -10.36 -6.10
C LEU A 323 7.41 -10.59 -7.59
N LEU A 324 6.36 -11.34 -7.89
CA LEU A 324 5.89 -11.65 -9.23
C LEU A 324 4.69 -10.75 -9.51
N LEU A 325 4.81 -9.87 -10.50
CA LEU A 325 3.82 -8.85 -10.81
C LEU A 325 3.12 -9.12 -12.14
N TYR A 326 1.80 -9.02 -12.08
CA TYR A 326 0.89 -9.01 -13.21
C TYR A 326 0.33 -7.60 -13.31
N ALA A 327 0.91 -6.81 -14.20
CA ALA A 327 0.34 -5.53 -14.61
C ALA A 327 -0.64 -5.78 -15.75
N GLN A 328 -1.73 -5.03 -15.81
CA GLN A 328 -2.38 -4.80 -17.10
C GLN A 328 -1.39 -4.01 -17.96
N ASP A 329 -1.08 -4.49 -19.17
CA ASP A 329 -0.26 -3.74 -20.10
C ASP A 329 -0.98 -2.41 -20.39
N LEU A 330 -0.39 -1.30 -19.93
CA LEU A 330 -0.79 0.03 -20.36
C LEU A 330 -0.76 0.03 -21.90
N PRO A 331 -1.85 0.36 -22.59
CA PRO A 331 -1.83 0.40 -24.05
C PRO A 331 -0.79 1.42 -24.48
N THR A 332 0.33 0.91 -25.02
CA THR A 332 1.48 1.72 -25.41
C THR A 332 1.01 2.89 -26.25
N SER A 333 1.50 4.09 -25.93
CA SER A 333 1.00 5.34 -26.51
C SER A 333 1.39 5.49 -27.98
N SER A 334 0.71 4.76 -28.86
CA SER A 334 0.22 5.32 -30.12
C SER A 334 -0.43 6.67 -29.80
N PRO A 335 -0.19 7.73 -30.60
CA PRO A 335 -0.85 9.02 -30.37
C PRO A 335 -2.38 8.82 -30.44
N PRO A 336 -3.15 9.33 -29.46
CA PRO A 336 -4.60 9.20 -29.47
C PRO A 336 -5.23 10.20 -30.44
N ASP A 337 -5.01 9.98 -31.74
CA ASP A 337 -5.84 10.59 -32.78
C ASP A 337 -7.31 10.21 -32.53
N SER A 338 -8.20 11.20 -32.68
CA SER A 338 -9.60 11.18 -32.26
C SER A 338 -9.84 11.14 -30.72
N SER A 339 -9.77 12.31 -30.10
CA SER A 339 -10.39 12.58 -28.80
C SER A 339 -11.91 12.37 -28.86
N GLY A 340 -12.41 11.24 -28.36
CA GLY A 340 -13.83 10.86 -28.40
C GLY A 340 -14.47 10.67 -27.03
N LEU A 341 -15.74 11.08 -26.90
CA LEU A 341 -16.58 10.90 -25.69
C LEU A 341 -16.57 9.46 -25.16
N PHE A 342 -16.41 8.47 -26.04
CA PHE A 342 -16.33 7.04 -25.71
C PHE A 342 -15.17 6.69 -24.76
N SER A 343 -14.04 7.42 -24.82
CA SER A 343 -12.92 7.23 -23.89
C SER A 343 -13.27 7.75 -22.49
N TRP A 344 -13.87 8.95 -22.44
CA TRP A 344 -14.34 9.58 -21.21
C TRP A 344 -15.43 8.75 -20.51
N PHE A 345 -16.40 8.19 -21.26
CA PHE A 345 -17.40 7.27 -20.71
C PHE A 345 -16.80 5.98 -20.14
N LYS A 346 -15.75 5.41 -20.76
CA LYS A 346 -15.02 4.25 -20.20
C LYS A 346 -14.33 4.57 -18.88
N GLN A 347 -13.79 5.79 -18.74
CA GLN A 347 -13.11 6.26 -17.52
C GLN A 347 -14.12 6.58 -16.40
N HIS A 348 -15.24 7.23 -16.71
CA HIS A 348 -16.23 7.67 -15.72
C HIS A 348 -17.50 6.80 -15.70
N LYS A 349 -17.32 5.50 -15.42
CA LYS A 349 -18.41 4.49 -15.39
C LYS A 349 -19.64 4.93 -14.57
N LEU A 350 -19.44 5.42 -13.35
CA LEU A 350 -20.55 5.87 -12.48
C LEU A 350 -21.33 7.06 -13.07
N LEU A 351 -20.61 8.09 -13.54
CA LEU A 351 -21.22 9.28 -14.13
C LEU A 351 -21.95 8.95 -15.44
N THR A 352 -21.46 7.97 -16.20
CA THR A 352 -22.12 7.42 -17.40
C THR A 352 -23.47 6.79 -17.03
N PHE A 353 -23.54 5.98 -15.97
CA PHE A 353 -24.81 5.42 -15.49
C PHE A 353 -25.77 6.50 -14.99
N VAL A 354 -25.28 7.52 -14.26
CA VAL A 354 -26.11 8.64 -13.78
C VAL A 354 -26.68 9.46 -14.95
N LEU A 355 -25.86 9.82 -15.93
CA LEU A 355 -26.30 10.53 -17.13
C LEU A 355 -27.31 9.71 -17.95
N GLY A 356 -27.05 8.42 -18.15
CA GLY A 356 -27.99 7.51 -18.82
C GLY A 356 -29.33 7.40 -18.10
N TYR A 357 -29.32 7.36 -16.76
CA TYR A 357 -30.53 7.34 -15.94
C TYR A 357 -31.32 8.66 -16.03
N VAL A 358 -30.63 9.82 -16.02
CA VAL A 358 -31.28 11.13 -16.22
C VAL A 358 -31.91 11.25 -17.61
N VAL A 359 -31.23 10.77 -18.67
CA VAL A 359 -31.78 10.73 -20.03
C VAL A 359 -33.00 9.81 -20.10
N LEU A 360 -32.97 8.63 -19.47
CA LEU A 360 -34.10 7.71 -19.40
C LEU A 360 -35.31 8.32 -18.68
N LEU A 361 -35.10 8.97 -17.52
CA LEU A 361 -36.16 9.69 -16.80
C LEU A 361 -36.74 10.83 -17.65
N ALA A 362 -35.90 11.60 -18.33
CA ALA A 362 -36.35 12.66 -19.24
C ALA A 362 -37.17 12.09 -20.41
N SER A 363 -36.75 10.98 -21.02
CA SER A 363 -37.50 10.31 -22.08
C SER A 363 -38.88 9.83 -21.61
N VAL A 364 -38.98 9.22 -20.42
CA VAL A 364 -40.26 8.78 -19.84
C VAL A 364 -41.16 9.98 -19.49
N GLY A 365 -40.60 11.08 -18.98
CA GLY A 365 -41.36 12.31 -18.72
C GLY A 365 -41.86 13.00 -20.00
N LEU A 366 -41.07 12.95 -21.07
CA LEU A 366 -41.44 13.52 -22.37
C LEU A 366 -42.51 12.70 -23.11
N THR A 367 -42.48 11.36 -23.04
CA THR A 367 -43.51 10.51 -23.68
C THR A 367 -44.89 10.61 -23.00
N GLN A 368 -44.96 11.04 -21.74
CA GLN A 368 -46.24 11.33 -21.06
C GLN A 368 -46.81 12.72 -21.38
N ASN A 369 -46.07 13.58 -22.09
CA ASN A 369 -46.49 14.95 -22.37
C ASN A 369 -47.19 15.07 -23.74
N LYS A 370 -48.52 15.27 -23.72
CA LYS A 370 -49.39 15.44 -24.90
C LYS A 370 -48.96 16.57 -25.86
N GLN A 371 -48.22 17.57 -25.40
CA GLN A 371 -47.66 18.60 -26.29
C GLN A 371 -46.48 18.06 -27.10
N VAL A 372 -45.61 17.25 -26.50
CA VAL A 372 -44.44 16.65 -27.15
C VAL A 372 -44.88 15.65 -28.20
N GLU A 373 -45.90 14.83 -27.91
CA GLU A 373 -46.49 13.91 -28.89
C GLU A 373 -46.98 14.65 -30.15
N LYS A 374 -47.62 15.82 -29.99
CA LYS A 374 -48.09 16.64 -31.11
C LYS A 374 -46.93 17.17 -31.95
N TYR A 375 -45.84 17.61 -31.33
CA TYR A 375 -44.62 18.02 -32.06
C TYR A 375 -43.93 16.84 -32.75
N TYR A 376 -43.90 15.66 -32.13
CA TYR A 376 -43.27 14.46 -32.71
C TYR A 376 -44.04 13.96 -33.95
N ARG A 377 -45.38 13.93 -33.89
CA ARG A 377 -46.24 13.67 -35.06
C ARG A 377 -46.00 14.69 -36.18
N LEU A 378 -45.96 16.00 -35.86
CA LEU A 378 -45.66 17.06 -36.83
C LEU A 378 -44.26 16.94 -37.44
N PHE A 379 -43.27 16.43 -36.70
CA PHE A 379 -41.92 16.23 -37.19
C PHE A 379 -41.84 15.04 -38.15
N ILE A 380 -42.44 13.89 -37.80
CA ILE A 380 -42.56 12.71 -38.68
C ILE A 380 -43.25 13.07 -39.99
N GLN A 381 -44.41 13.73 -39.90
CA GLN A 381 -45.22 14.15 -41.05
C GLN A 381 -44.49 15.17 -41.96
N LYS A 382 -43.47 15.86 -41.45
CA LYS A 382 -42.60 16.78 -42.21
C LYS A 382 -41.28 16.15 -42.67
N ALA A 383 -40.93 14.97 -42.16
CA ALA A 383 -39.74 14.20 -42.52
C ALA A 383 -39.99 13.17 -43.64
N GLY A 384 -41.25 12.98 -44.07
CA GLY A 384 -41.59 12.13 -45.22
C GLY A 384 -41.66 10.62 -44.92
N PHE A 385 -41.83 10.24 -43.66
CA PHE A 385 -42.14 8.87 -43.26
C PHE A 385 -43.64 8.74 -42.96
N GLU A 386 -44.38 8.13 -43.89
CA GLU A 386 -45.68 7.49 -43.64
C GLU A 386 -45.47 5.99 -43.34
#